data_AF-A0AAV5IK56-F1
#
_entry.id   AF-A0AAV5IK56-F1
#
_cell.length_a   1.000
_cell.length_b   1.000
_cell.length_c   1.000
_cell.angle_alpha   90.00
_cell.angle_beta   90.00
_cell.angle_gamma   90.00
#
_symmetry.space_group_name_H-M   'P 1'
#
loop_
_entity.id
_entity.type
_entity.pdbx_description
1 polymer ?
#
loop_
_entity_poly.entity_id
_entity_poly.type
_entity_poly.pdbx_seq_one_letter_code
_entity_poly.pdbx_strand_id
1 'polypeptide(L)'
;MEPKPEFAKDEVKGLLESIASTGKFWLDWDKLKSMLSFQLKQVLSEYPEAKMTAEQQNASLGGTFEDLVKRLDEELHAFIEGPPFTLQRICEIILAARSIYPNLSKLALALEKVWKIETSSW
;
A
#
# COMPACT_ATOMS: atom_id res chain seq x y z
N MET A 1 -22.30 13.04 -7.26
CA MET A 1 -21.63 13.62 -6.07
C MET A 1 -20.32 12.89 -5.94
N GLU A 2 -19.19 13.55 -6.22
CA GLU A 2 -17.89 12.93 -5.96
C GLU A 2 -17.75 12.76 -4.44
N PRO A 3 -17.41 11.57 -3.94
CA PRO A 3 -17.18 11.38 -2.50
C PRO A 3 -16.02 12.29 -2.08
N LYS A 4 -16.25 13.10 -1.05
CA LYS A 4 -15.19 13.89 -0.41
C LYS A 4 -14.09 12.91 0.03
N PRO A 5 -12.81 13.17 -0.27
CA PRO A 5 -11.75 12.31 0.22
C PRO A 5 -11.83 12.26 1.76
N GLU A 6 -11.95 11.05 2.29
CA GLU A 6 -12.09 10.78 3.73
C GLU A 6 -10.90 11.33 4.53
N PHE A 7 -9.75 11.51 3.87
CA PHE A 7 -8.53 12.05 4.45
C PHE A 7 -7.89 13.10 3.53
N ALA A 8 -7.28 14.14 4.11
CA ALA A 8 -6.44 15.05 3.34
C ALA A 8 -5.11 14.36 2.96
N LYS A 9 -4.73 14.39 1.67
CA LYS A 9 -3.53 13.68 1.17
C LYS A 9 -2.26 14.05 1.92
N ASP A 10 -2.08 15.33 2.25
CA ASP A 10 -0.89 15.82 2.95
C ASP A 10 -0.85 15.36 4.42
N GLU A 11 -2.01 15.24 5.07
CA GLU A 11 -2.12 14.71 6.44
C GLU A 11 -1.71 13.24 6.47
N VAL A 12 -2.24 12.44 5.52
CA VAL A 12 -1.88 11.02 5.38
C VAL A 12 -0.39 10.88 5.14
N LYS A 13 0.16 11.63 4.18
CA LYS A 13 1.57 11.57 3.84
C LYS A 13 2.46 11.93 5.04
N GLY A 14 2.19 13.03 5.74
CA GLY A 14 2.99 13.46 6.89
C GLY A 14 2.97 12.45 8.05
N LEU A 15 1.82 11.82 8.31
CA LEU A 15 1.73 10.73 9.28
C LEU A 15 2.60 9.53 8.88
N LEU A 16 2.48 9.08 7.63
CA LEU A 16 3.26 7.94 7.11
C LEU A 16 4.76 8.24 7.15
N GLU A 17 5.18 9.47 6.85
CA GLU A 17 6.59 9.90 6.94
C GLU A 17 7.13 9.84 8.38
N SER A 18 6.31 10.26 9.36
CA SER A 18 6.64 10.12 10.78
C SER A 18 6.80 8.65 11.18
N ILE A 19 5.90 7.77 10.73
CA ILE A 19 5.97 6.33 11.02
C ILE A 19 7.19 5.71 10.36
N ALA A 20 7.45 6.01 9.08
CA ALA A 20 8.63 5.54 8.35
C ALA A 20 9.94 5.94 9.05
N SER A 21 10.00 7.15 9.63
CA SER A 21 11.20 7.67 10.27
C SER A 21 11.41 7.17 11.71
N THR A 22 10.32 6.86 12.43
CA THR A 22 10.39 6.61 13.89
C THR A 22 9.91 5.22 14.32
N GLY A 23 9.16 4.52 13.47
CA GLY A 23 8.44 3.29 13.80
C GLY A 23 7.28 3.48 14.78
N LYS A 24 6.99 4.72 15.21
CA LYS A 24 5.96 5.03 16.22
C LYS A 24 4.71 5.60 15.56
N PHE A 25 3.56 5.20 16.07
CA PHE A 25 2.25 5.74 15.71
C PHE A 25 1.39 5.91 16.97
N TRP A 26 0.39 6.77 16.89
CA TRP A 26 -0.45 7.18 18.03
C TRP A 26 -1.94 7.03 17.74
N LEU A 27 -2.28 6.61 16.52
CA LEU A 27 -3.66 6.47 16.07
C LEU A 27 -4.16 5.06 16.34
N ASP A 28 -5.48 4.97 16.46
CA ASP A 28 -6.19 3.70 16.36
C ASP A 28 -5.78 2.95 15.08
N TRP A 29 -5.63 1.62 15.20
CA TRP A 29 -5.13 0.81 14.10
C TRP A 29 -6.08 0.82 12.90
N ASP A 30 -7.39 0.74 13.11
CA ASP A 30 -8.34 0.73 11.99
C ASP A 30 -8.31 2.07 11.26
N LYS A 31 -8.20 3.19 11.98
CA LYS A 31 -8.00 4.51 11.36
C LYS A 31 -6.70 4.56 10.55
N LEU A 32 -5.58 4.09 11.12
CA LEU A 32 -4.29 4.08 10.44
C LEU A 32 -4.31 3.16 9.19
N LYS A 33 -4.97 2.01 9.29
CA LYS A 33 -5.16 1.03 8.21
C LYS A 33 -5.97 1.64 7.06
N SER A 34 -7.06 2.37 7.35
CA SER A 34 -7.81 3.11 6.32
C SER A 34 -6.96 4.17 5.63
N MET A 35 -6.13 4.91 6.37
CA MET A 35 -5.21 5.90 5.79
C MET A 35 -4.12 5.24 4.93
N LEU A 36 -3.59 4.09 5.35
CA LEU A 36 -2.63 3.29 4.58
C LEU A 36 -3.27 2.73 3.31
N SER A 37 -4.48 2.17 3.39
CA SER A 37 -5.23 1.69 2.23
C SER A 37 -5.46 2.81 1.21
N PHE A 38 -5.86 3.99 1.69
CA PHE A 38 -6.03 5.17 0.87
C PHE A 38 -4.72 5.56 0.17
N GLN A 39 -3.62 5.69 0.90
CA GLN A 39 -2.33 6.04 0.31
C GLN A 39 -1.84 4.97 -0.66
N LEU A 40 -1.98 3.69 -0.34
CA LEU A 40 -1.61 2.57 -1.19
C LEU A 40 -2.33 2.68 -2.53
N LYS A 41 -3.67 2.81 -2.53
CA LYS A 41 -4.47 2.94 -3.76
C LYS A 41 -4.06 4.16 -4.58
N GLN A 42 -3.78 5.29 -3.94
CA GLN A 42 -3.26 6.46 -4.64
C GLN A 42 -1.92 6.17 -5.33
N VAL A 43 -0.95 5.60 -4.61
CA VAL A 43 0.37 5.27 -5.16
C VAL A 43 0.27 4.25 -6.31
N LEU A 44 -0.55 3.21 -6.17
CA LEU A 44 -0.78 2.22 -7.23
C LEU A 44 -1.35 2.87 -8.49
N SER A 45 -2.27 3.85 -8.35
CA SER A 45 -2.86 4.57 -9.48
C SER A 45 -1.89 5.48 -10.24
N GLU A 46 -0.75 5.82 -9.65
CA GLU A 46 0.28 6.64 -10.30
C GLU A 46 1.06 5.84 -11.37
N TYR A 47 1.04 4.51 -11.30
CA TYR A 47 1.72 3.61 -12.24
C TYR A 47 1.08 3.61 -13.63
N PRO A 48 1.88 3.58 -14.73
CA PRO A 48 1.35 3.49 -16.09
C PRO A 48 0.39 2.31 -16.30
N GLU A 49 0.65 1.19 -15.61
CA GLU A 49 -0.16 -0.02 -15.65
C GLU A 49 -1.62 0.23 -15.25
N ALA A 50 -1.91 1.23 -14.41
CA ALA A 50 -3.28 1.61 -14.04
C ALA A 50 -4.11 2.16 -15.22
N LYS A 51 -3.45 2.61 -16.30
CA LYS A 51 -4.09 3.20 -17.49
C LYS A 51 -3.99 2.30 -18.73
N MET A 52 -3.34 1.15 -18.61
CA MET A 52 -3.17 0.18 -19.69
C MET A 52 -4.47 -0.58 -20.00
N THR A 53 -4.55 -1.23 -21.16
CA THR A 53 -5.65 -2.16 -21.47
C THR A 53 -5.53 -3.43 -20.62
N ALA A 54 -6.60 -4.21 -20.53
CA ALA A 54 -6.62 -5.46 -19.79
C ALA A 54 -5.55 -6.46 -20.29
N GLU A 55 -5.32 -6.54 -21.61
CA GLU A 55 -4.30 -7.42 -22.20
C GLU A 55 -2.88 -7.01 -21.81
N GLN A 56 -2.61 -5.70 -21.82
CA GLN A 56 -1.31 -5.13 -21.44
C GLN A 56 -1.04 -5.30 -19.94
N GLN A 57 -2.08 -5.10 -19.12
CA GLN A 57 -2.02 -5.36 -17.67
C GLN A 57 -1.74 -6.84 -17.42
N ASN A 58 -2.47 -7.74 -18.06
CA ASN A 58 -2.28 -9.18 -17.88
C ASN A 58 -0.85 -9.63 -18.24
N ALA A 59 -0.27 -9.08 -19.32
CA ALA A 59 1.11 -9.37 -19.71
C ALA A 59 2.16 -8.83 -18.71
N SER A 60 1.88 -7.71 -18.04
CA SER A 60 2.84 -7.03 -17.15
C SER A 60 2.70 -7.44 -15.68
N LEU A 61 1.47 -7.65 -15.22
CA LEU A 61 1.09 -7.91 -13.83
C LEU A 61 0.68 -9.37 -13.59
N GLY A 62 0.37 -10.14 -14.64
CA GLY A 62 -0.20 -11.48 -14.50
C GLY A 62 -1.69 -11.50 -14.12
N GLY A 63 -2.37 -10.35 -14.25
CA GLY A 63 -3.79 -10.15 -13.96
C GLY A 63 -4.20 -8.71 -14.24
N THR A 64 -5.42 -8.33 -13.85
CA THR A 64 -5.88 -6.93 -14.01
C THR A 64 -5.29 -6.02 -12.91
N PHE A 65 -5.25 -4.72 -13.16
CA PHE A 65 -4.88 -3.74 -12.14
C PHE A 65 -5.83 -3.78 -10.94
N GLU A 66 -7.13 -3.94 -11.17
CA GLU A 66 -8.15 -4.01 -10.11
C GLU A 66 -7.94 -5.23 -9.21
N ASP A 67 -7.63 -6.40 -9.79
CA ASP A 67 -7.33 -7.62 -9.02
C ASP A 67 -6.08 -7.42 -8.15
N LEU A 68 -5.05 -6.76 -8.69
CA LEU A 68 -3.84 -6.45 -7.94
C LEU A 68 -4.15 -5.51 -6.77
N VAL A 69 -4.87 -4.41 -7.02
CA VAL A 69 -5.25 -3.44 -5.97
C VAL A 69 -6.05 -4.15 -4.89
N LYS A 70 -7.07 -4.93 -5.26
CA LYS A 70 -7.92 -5.66 -4.33
C LYS A 70 -7.10 -6.61 -3.46
N ARG A 71 -6.24 -7.43 -4.07
CA ARG A 71 -5.40 -8.39 -3.34
C ARG A 71 -4.45 -7.70 -2.37
N LEU A 72 -3.77 -6.63 -2.79
CA LEU A 72 -2.88 -5.86 -1.92
C LEU A 72 -3.65 -5.20 -0.76
N ASP A 73 -4.87 -4.73 -1.01
CA ASP A 73 -5.73 -4.14 0.01
C ASP A 73 -6.23 -5.19 1.02
N GLU A 74 -6.62 -6.38 0.54
CA GLU A 74 -7.04 -7.50 1.39
C GLU A 74 -5.92 -7.96 2.33
N GLU A 75 -4.68 -8.06 1.85
CA GLU A 75 -3.50 -8.39 2.67
C GLU A 75 -3.27 -7.35 3.77
N LEU A 76 -3.43 -6.06 3.47
CA LEU A 76 -3.36 -5.00 4.49
C LEU A 76 -4.50 -5.12 5.52
N HIS A 77 -5.70 -5.53 5.08
CA HIS A 77 -6.84 -5.71 5.98
C HIS A 77 -6.79 -7.00 6.80
N ALA A 78 -5.94 -7.96 6.42
CA ALA A 78 -5.75 -9.21 7.16
C ALA A 78 -5.09 -9.01 8.54
N PHE A 79 -4.45 -7.86 8.78
CA PHE A 79 -3.90 -7.49 10.08
C PHE A 79 -5.02 -7.03 11.03
N ILE A 80 -5.73 -7.98 11.64
CA ILE A 80 -6.89 -7.72 12.51
C ILE A 80 -6.48 -7.26 13.91
N GLU A 81 -5.48 -7.90 14.52
CA GLU A 81 -5.11 -7.66 15.93
C GLU A 81 -4.40 -6.32 16.16
N GLY A 82 -3.81 -5.75 15.11
CA GLY A 82 -2.97 -4.57 15.22
C GLY A 82 -2.08 -4.41 13.98
N PRO A 83 -1.28 -3.34 13.90
CA PRO A 83 -0.31 -3.20 12.84
C PRO A 83 0.77 -4.28 12.94
N PRO A 84 1.29 -4.77 11.80
CA PRO A 84 2.42 -5.69 11.81
C PRO A 84 3.67 -4.99 12.34
N PHE A 85 4.65 -5.76 12.85
CA PHE A 85 5.92 -5.18 13.28
C PHE A 85 6.71 -4.55 12.11
N THR A 86 6.33 -4.90 10.87
CA THR A 86 6.88 -4.36 9.64
C THR A 86 6.23 -3.04 9.19
N LEU A 87 5.29 -2.48 9.96
CA LEU A 87 4.57 -1.23 9.63
C LEU A 87 5.51 -0.10 9.17
N GLN A 88 6.61 0.13 9.88
CA GLN A 88 7.60 1.13 9.48
C GLN A 88 8.10 0.90 8.05
N ARG A 89 8.46 -0.36 7.73
CA ARG A 89 8.98 -0.74 6.42
C ARG A 89 7.92 -0.61 5.33
N ILE A 90 6.67 -0.91 5.65
CA ILE A 90 5.53 -0.71 4.73
C ILE A 90 5.40 0.77 4.37
N CYS A 91 5.44 1.67 5.36
CA CYS A 91 5.38 3.11 5.13
C CYS A 91 6.55 3.60 4.25
N GLU A 92 7.78 3.15 4.52
CA GLU A 92 8.95 3.47 3.68
C GLU A 92 8.76 3.07 2.21
N ILE A 93 8.28 1.85 1.97
CA ILE A 93 8.05 1.33 0.61
C ILE A 93 6.98 2.14 -0.11
N ILE A 94 5.86 2.44 0.55
CA ILE A 94 4.75 3.20 -0.04
C ILE A 94 5.20 4.62 -0.39
N LEU A 95 5.92 5.30 0.51
CA LEU A 95 6.38 6.67 0.30
C LEU A 95 7.43 6.79 -0.80
N ALA A 96 8.30 5.78 -0.94
CA ALA A 96 9.39 5.78 -1.92
C ALA A 96 9.05 4.99 -3.21
N ALA A 97 7.80 4.54 -3.36
CA ALA A 97 7.39 3.56 -4.36
C ALA A 97 7.90 3.87 -5.77
N ARG A 98 7.58 5.07 -6.28
CA ARG A 98 7.95 5.53 -7.62
C ARG A 98 9.45 5.77 -7.82
N SER A 99 10.19 6.00 -6.74
CA SER A 99 11.64 6.21 -6.78
C SER A 99 12.42 4.89 -6.81
N ILE A 100 11.93 3.86 -6.12
CA ILE A 100 12.64 2.58 -5.94
C ILE A 100 12.14 1.52 -6.92
N TYR A 101 10.83 1.51 -7.20
CA TYR A 101 10.18 0.48 -8.00
C TYR A 101 9.67 1.07 -9.32
N PRO A 102 10.42 0.89 -10.42
CA PRO A 102 10.10 1.52 -11.71
C PRO A 102 8.84 0.95 -12.37
N ASN A 103 8.37 -0.23 -11.93
CA ASN A 103 7.14 -0.84 -12.41
C ASN A 103 6.33 -1.40 -11.24
N LEU A 104 5.03 -1.57 -11.49
CA LEU A 104 4.04 -1.90 -10.47
C LEU A 104 4.26 -3.31 -9.91
N SER A 105 4.64 -4.27 -10.76
CA SER A 105 4.90 -5.65 -10.35
C SER A 105 6.03 -5.74 -9.32
N LYS A 106 7.09 -4.92 -9.43
CA LYS A 106 8.17 -4.89 -8.43
C LYS A 106 7.72 -4.30 -7.10
N LEU A 107 6.88 -3.26 -7.11
CA LEU A 107 6.31 -2.69 -5.89
C LEU A 107 5.42 -3.73 -5.19
N ALA A 108 4.53 -4.38 -5.94
CA ALA A 108 3.64 -5.41 -5.42
C ALA A 108 4.43 -6.56 -4.74
N LEU A 109 5.44 -7.08 -5.43
CA LEU A 109 6.32 -8.12 -4.87
C LEU A 109 7.06 -7.67 -3.61
N ALA A 110 7.45 -6.40 -3.51
CA ALA A 110 8.10 -5.87 -2.32
C ALA A 110 7.14 -5.80 -1.12
N LEU A 111 5.90 -5.32 -1.34
CA LEU A 111 4.86 -5.27 -0.32
C LEU A 111 4.48 -6.68 0.17
N GLU A 112 4.23 -7.60 -0.76
CA GLU A 112 3.88 -9.00 -0.43
C GLU A 112 4.96 -9.69 0.42
N LYS A 113 6.23 -9.44 0.11
CA LYS A 113 7.34 -9.98 0.92
C LYS A 113 7.31 -9.43 2.33
N VAL A 114 7.05 -8.13 2.49
CA VAL A 114 7.04 -7.48 3.81
C VAL A 114 5.84 -7.92 4.64
N TRP A 115 4.69 -8.17 4.04
CA TRP A 115 3.52 -8.70 4.75
C TRP A 115 3.71 -10.16 5.19
N LYS A 116 4.30 -11.01 4.36
CA LYS A 116 4.55 -12.44 4.69
C LYS A 116 5.59 -12.68 5.78
N ILE A 117 6.42 -11.69 6.08
CA ILE A 117 7.38 -11.76 7.19
C ILE A 117 6.64 -11.88 8.54
N GLU A 118 5.41 -11.38 8.65
CA GLU A 118 4.55 -11.55 9.83
C GLU A 118 4.04 -13.00 9.97
N THR A 119 3.56 -13.61 8.88
CA THR A 119 2.88 -14.91 8.90
C THR A 119 3.82 -16.11 9.05
N SER A 120 5.14 -15.89 9.07
CA SER A 120 6.15 -16.96 9.13
C SER A 120 6.73 -17.19 10.53
N SER A 121 6.11 -16.61 11.57
CA SER A 121 6.49 -16.88 12.96
C SER A 121 5.70 -18.08 13.51
N TRP A 122 6.34 -19.25 13.40
CA TRP A 122 6.04 -20.59 13.97
C TRP A 122 4.95 -21.43 13.29
#